data_AF-A0A2H0YPE5-F1
#
_entry.id   AF-A0A2H0YPE5-F1
#
_cell.length_a   1.000
_cell.length_b   1.000
_cell.length_c   1.000
_cell.angle_alpha   90.00
_cell.angle_beta   90.00
_cell.angle_gamma   90.00
#
_symmetry.space_group_name_H-M   'P 1'
#
loop_
_entity.id
_entity.type
_entity.pdbx_description
1 polymer ?
#
loop_
_entity_poly.entity_id
_entity_poly.type
_entity_poly.pdbx_seq_one_letter_code
_entity_poly.pdbx_strand_id
1 'polypeptide(L)'
;MKRIIKFILSILVFLNIIAWTTVFHLSQPRVLKVVFFDVGQGDSIFIETPQRLQVLIDGGPDLTVLEKLAKEMPFYDRTIDLLILSHPEKDHLFGLLEVLKRYKVKNILWTGIIRNT
;
A
#
# COMPACT_ATOMS: atom_id res chain seq x y z
N MET A 1 -24.49 -38.64 -9.49
CA MET A 1 -23.45 -38.22 -10.46
C MET A 1 -23.73 -36.89 -11.17
N LYS A 2 -24.80 -36.74 -11.97
CA LYS A 2 -25.03 -35.52 -12.78
C LYS A 2 -25.07 -34.20 -11.99
N ARG A 3 -25.63 -34.19 -10.77
CA ARG A 3 -25.64 -33.01 -9.88
C ARG A 3 -24.24 -32.60 -9.39
N ILE A 4 -23.40 -33.57 -9.04
CA ILE A 4 -22.02 -33.35 -8.61
C ILE A 4 -21.19 -32.78 -9.77
N ILE A 5 -21.35 -33.35 -10.97
CA ILE A 5 -20.67 -32.86 -12.17
C ILE A 5 -21.04 -31.40 -12.45
N LYS A 6 -22.34 -31.04 -12.39
CA LYS A 6 -22.79 -29.65 -12.58
C LYS A 6 -22.21 -28.70 -11.53
N PHE A 7 -22.11 -29.12 -10.27
CA PHE A 7 -21.52 -28.33 -9.20
C PHE A 7 -20.03 -28.08 -9.44
N ILE A 8 -19.26 -29.12 -9.78
CA ILE A 8 -17.84 -28.99 -10.13
C ILE A 8 -17.68 -28.04 -11.32
N LEU A 9 -18.50 -28.20 -12.36
CA LEU A 9 -18.44 -27.33 -13.54
C LEU A 9 -18.69 -25.86 -13.18
N SER A 10 -19.65 -25.59 -12.29
CA SER A 10 -19.95 -24.24 -11.79
C SER A 10 -18.76 -23.64 -11.04
N ILE A 11 -18.08 -24.42 -10.21
CA ILE A 11 -16.88 -23.96 -9.50
C ILE A 11 -15.76 -23.64 -10.50
N LEU A 12 -15.53 -24.52 -11.48
CA LEU A 12 -14.49 -24.30 -12.49
C LEU A 12 -14.75 -23.04 -13.31
N VAL A 13 -16.01 -22.80 -13.70
CA VAL A 13 -16.39 -21.55 -14.39
C VAL A 13 -16.15 -20.34 -13.49
N PHE A 14 -16.55 -20.40 -12.22
CA PHE A 14 -16.32 -19.30 -11.28
C PHE A 14 -14.83 -18.99 -11.07
N LEU A 15 -14.00 -20.02 -10.89
CA LEU A 15 -12.55 -19.86 -10.77
C LEU A 15 -11.93 -19.32 -12.07
N ASN A 16 -12.43 -19.75 -13.23
CA ASN A 16 -11.97 -19.24 -14.52
C ASN A 16 -12.25 -17.74 -14.69
N ILE A 17 -13.44 -17.29 -14.28
CA ILE A 17 -13.79 -15.87 -14.26
C ILE A 17 -12.82 -15.10 -13.36
N ILE A 18 -12.60 -15.55 -12.12
CA ILE A 18 -11.65 -14.90 -11.20
C ILE A 18 -10.24 -14.84 -11.79
N ALA A 19 -9.77 -15.93 -12.40
CA ALA A 19 -8.44 -16.00 -13.00
C ALA A 19 -8.28 -14.96 -14.12
N TRP A 20 -9.23 -14.88 -15.05
CA TRP A 20 -9.18 -13.92 -16.14
C TRP A 20 -9.32 -12.48 -15.65
N THR A 21 -10.23 -12.20 -14.72
CA THR A 21 -10.35 -10.86 -14.11
C THR A 21 -9.02 -10.41 -13.48
N THR A 22 -8.35 -11.32 -12.77
CA THR A 22 -7.02 -11.05 -12.20
C THR A 22 -6.00 -10.75 -13.29
N VAL A 23 -5.90 -11.58 -14.34
CA VAL A 23 -4.97 -11.39 -15.46
C VAL A 23 -5.19 -10.03 -16.15
N PHE A 24 -6.44 -9.66 -16.42
CA PHE A 24 -6.76 -8.35 -17.01
C PHE A 24 -6.33 -7.19 -16.12
N HIS A 25 -6.59 -7.25 -14.81
CA HIS A 25 -6.12 -6.21 -13.88
C HIS A 25 -4.59 -6.12 -13.82
N LEU A 26 -3.88 -7.25 -13.86
CA LEU A 26 -2.42 -7.27 -13.86
C LEU A 26 -1.81 -6.73 -15.15
N SER A 27 -2.55 -6.81 -16.27
CA SER A 27 -2.08 -6.49 -17.63
C SER A 27 -2.35 -5.05 -18.05
N GLN A 28 -3.06 -4.26 -17.23
CA GLN A 28 -3.25 -2.83 -17.47
C GLN A 28 -1.89 -2.11 -17.57
N PRO A 29 -1.71 -1.17 -18.51
CA PRO A 29 -0.51 -0.34 -18.59
C PRO A 29 -0.28 0.37 -17.26
N ARG A 30 0.91 0.19 -16.67
CA ARG A 30 1.22 0.79 -15.37
C ARG A 30 1.99 2.08 -15.58
N VAL A 31 1.44 3.15 -15.01
CA VAL A 31 2.08 4.46 -14.95
C VAL A 31 2.64 4.68 -13.56
N LEU A 32 3.59 5.61 -13.44
CA LEU A 32 4.01 6.11 -12.14
C LEU A 32 2.81 6.78 -11.47
N LYS A 33 2.47 6.31 -10.27
CA LYS A 33 1.43 6.90 -9.43
C LYS A 33 2.09 7.64 -8.28
N VAL A 34 1.73 8.90 -8.10
CA VAL A 34 2.15 9.73 -6.97
C VAL A 34 0.89 10.32 -6.34
N VAL A 35 0.67 10.02 -5.07
CA VAL A 35 -0.49 10.47 -4.31
C VAL A 35 -0.03 11.26 -3.10
N PHE A 36 -0.45 12.51 -3.02
CA PHE A 36 -0.26 13.35 -1.85
C PHE A 36 -1.45 13.14 -0.93
N PHE A 37 -1.22 12.56 0.24
CA PHE A 37 -2.27 12.33 1.21
C PHE A 37 -2.55 13.61 1.99
N ASP A 38 -3.82 14.02 1.93
CA ASP A 38 -4.34 14.99 2.89
C ASP A 38 -4.42 14.34 4.28
N VAL A 39 -3.43 14.65 5.12
CA VAL A 39 -3.26 14.22 6.52
C VAL A 39 -3.40 15.39 7.49
N GLY A 40 -3.92 16.53 7.03
CA GLY A 40 -3.97 17.76 7.83
C GLY A 40 -2.60 18.44 7.94
N GLN A 41 -1.95 18.32 9.09
CA GLN A 41 -0.65 18.96 9.36
C GLN A 41 0.52 18.04 9.00
N GLY A 42 1.53 18.57 8.31
CA GLY A 42 2.71 17.80 7.87
C GLY A 42 2.48 17.15 6.51
N ASP A 43 3.35 16.20 6.14
CA ASP A 43 3.34 15.56 4.82
C ASP A 43 3.10 14.05 4.90
N SER A 44 2.49 13.50 3.85
CA SER A 44 2.53 12.07 3.56
C SER A 44 2.30 11.83 2.07
N ILE A 45 3.26 11.16 1.41
CA ILE A 45 3.27 10.96 -0.03
C ILE A 45 3.46 9.48 -0.32
N PHE A 46 2.53 8.90 -1.06
CA PHE A 46 2.62 7.53 -1.55
C PHE A 46 3.02 7.52 -3.02
N ILE A 47 4.03 6.73 -3.36
CA ILE A 47 4.50 6.53 -4.72
C ILE A 47 4.40 5.04 -5.04
N GLU A 48 3.79 4.72 -6.17
CA GLU A 48 3.81 3.38 -6.75
C GLU A 48 4.42 3.44 -8.15
N THR A 49 5.53 2.75 -8.35
CA THR A 49 6.22 2.72 -9.66
C THR A 49 5.52 1.76 -10.63
N PRO A 50 5.79 1.85 -11.94
CA PRO A 50 5.32 0.84 -12.91
C PRO A 50 5.76 -0.60 -12.54
N GLN A 51 6.87 -0.75 -11.82
CA GLN A 51 7.37 -2.03 -11.32
C GLN A 51 6.74 -2.48 -9.98
N ARG A 52 5.72 -1.76 -9.47
CA ARG A 52 5.07 -1.97 -8.17
C ARG A 52 5.98 -1.80 -6.97
N LEU A 53 7.01 -0.98 -7.10
CA LEU A 53 7.73 -0.53 -5.92
C LEU A 53 6.86 0.50 -5.23
N GLN A 54 6.55 0.24 -3.96
CA GLN A 54 5.72 1.10 -3.14
C GLN A 54 6.61 1.86 -2.16
N VAL A 55 6.58 3.19 -2.27
CA VAL A 55 7.35 4.10 -1.44
C VAL A 55 6.40 5.00 -0.66
N LEU A 56 6.67 5.16 0.63
CA LEU A 56 5.97 6.11 1.47
C LEU A 56 6.96 7.15 1.99
N ILE A 57 6.69 8.42 1.77
CA ILE A 57 7.47 9.55 2.27
C ILE A 57 6.63 10.28 3.31
N ASP A 58 7.09 10.31 4.56
CA ASP A 58 6.39 10.87 5.72
C ASP A 58 4.99 10.27 5.98
N GLY A 59 4.51 10.43 7.22
CA GLY A 59 3.30 9.73 7.70
C GLY A 59 2.20 10.65 8.21
N GLY A 60 2.43 11.95 8.25
CA GLY A 60 1.52 12.86 8.95
C GLY A 60 1.52 12.67 10.48
N PRO A 61 0.60 13.37 11.17
CA PRO A 61 0.61 13.53 12.62
C PRO A 61 -0.18 12.43 13.34
N ASP A 62 -0.94 11.61 12.61
CA ASP A 62 -1.92 10.68 13.16
C ASP A 62 -2.10 9.41 12.29
N LEU A 63 -3.19 8.68 12.51
CA LEU A 63 -3.50 7.40 11.85
C LEU A 63 -4.07 7.57 10.43
N THR A 64 -4.31 8.80 9.96
CA THR A 64 -4.95 9.08 8.66
C THR A 64 -4.20 8.41 7.51
N VAL A 65 -2.86 8.34 7.57
CA VAL A 65 -2.03 7.65 6.57
C VAL A 65 -2.43 6.19 6.38
N LEU A 66 -2.86 5.48 7.43
CA LEU A 66 -3.29 4.09 7.32
C LEU A 66 -4.58 3.93 6.51
N GLU A 67 -5.53 4.85 6.70
CA GLU A 67 -6.77 4.90 5.93
C GLU A 67 -6.47 5.19 4.46
N LYS A 68 -5.58 6.15 4.20
CA LYS A 68 -5.19 6.54 2.84
C LYS A 68 -4.46 5.41 2.11
N LEU A 69 -3.50 4.75 2.77
CA LEU A 69 -2.84 3.55 2.23
C LEU A 69 -3.85 2.44 1.91
N ALA A 70 -4.84 2.20 2.79
CA ALA A 70 -5.86 1.18 2.55
C ALA A 70 -6.79 1.51 1.36
N LYS A 71 -6.91 2.78 0.97
CA LYS A 71 -7.64 3.20 -0.24
C LYS A 71 -6.78 3.04 -1.50
N GLU A 72 -5.48 3.29 -1.42
CA GLU A 72 -4.59 3.26 -2.57
C GLU A 72 -3.99 1.88 -2.89
N MET A 73 -3.86 1.02 -1.87
CA MET A 73 -3.26 -0.31 -1.99
C MET A 73 -4.32 -1.41 -1.99
N PRO A 74 -4.08 -2.55 -2.67
CA PRO A 74 -4.94 -3.72 -2.55
C PRO A 74 -5.09 -4.15 -1.08
N PHE A 75 -6.30 -4.56 -0.67
CA PHE A 75 -6.59 -4.90 0.73
C PHE A 75 -5.70 -6.01 1.32
N TYR A 76 -5.16 -6.88 0.45
CA TYR A 76 -4.26 -7.97 0.81
C TYR A 76 -2.79 -7.56 0.82
N ASP A 77 -2.45 -6.40 0.24
CA ASP A 77 -1.10 -5.88 0.22
C ASP A 77 -0.84 -5.06 1.48
N ARG A 78 0.22 -5.45 2.19
CA ARG A 78 0.69 -4.80 3.43
C ARG A 78 2.20 -4.62 3.38
N THR A 79 2.78 -4.48 2.20
CA THR A 79 4.23 -4.32 2.03
C THR A 79 4.54 -2.88 1.63
N ILE A 80 5.57 -2.27 2.20
CA ILE A 80 6.15 -1.03 1.67
C ILE A 80 7.63 -1.31 1.38
N ASP A 81 8.07 -1.04 0.15
CA ASP A 81 9.44 -1.34 -0.27
C ASP A 81 10.45 -0.35 0.32
N LEU A 82 10.05 0.92 0.42
CA LEU A 82 10.86 1.98 0.99
C LEU A 82 10.00 2.96 1.77
N LEU A 83 10.37 3.19 3.02
CA LEU A 83 9.80 4.23 3.86
C LEU A 83 10.85 5.34 4.01
N ILE A 84 10.49 6.58 3.71
CA ILE A 84 11.37 7.74 3.79
C ILE A 84 10.84 8.69 4.86
N LEU A 85 11.71 9.08 5.79
CA LEU A 85 11.44 10.15 6.76
C LEU A 85 12.26 11.38 6.39
N SER A 86 11.59 12.50 6.09
CA SER A 86 12.23 13.75 5.72
C SER A 86 12.92 14.43 6.92
N HIS A 87 12.21 14.57 8.04
CA HIS A 87 12.72 15.08 9.31
C HIS A 87 11.96 14.48 10.51
N PRO A 88 12.58 14.40 11.70
CA PRO A 88 12.01 13.65 12.83
C PRO A 88 10.93 14.40 13.63
N GLU A 89 10.27 15.39 13.04
CA GLU A 89 9.19 16.11 13.75
C GLU A 89 7.92 15.25 13.81
N LYS A 90 7.14 15.44 14.87
CA LYS A 90 6.02 14.55 15.21
C LYS A 90 4.97 14.45 14.09
N ASP A 91 4.71 15.57 13.42
CA ASP A 91 3.76 15.70 12.32
C ASP A 91 4.22 15.04 11.00
N HIS A 92 5.42 14.48 10.96
CA HIS A 92 5.90 13.62 9.86
C HIS A 92 6.16 12.19 10.34
N LEU A 93 6.66 12.02 11.57
CA LEU A 93 7.11 10.75 12.12
C LEU A 93 5.97 9.86 12.66
N PHE A 94 4.95 10.45 13.30
CA PHE A 94 3.99 9.66 14.08
C PHE A 94 3.25 8.63 13.22
N GLY A 95 2.72 9.04 12.06
CA GLY A 95 2.03 8.11 11.17
C GLY A 95 2.96 7.01 10.62
N LEU A 96 4.24 7.29 10.41
CA LEU A 96 5.21 6.27 9.96
C LEU A 96 5.44 5.18 11.01
N LEU A 97 5.46 5.55 12.31
CA LEU A 97 5.53 4.56 13.38
C LEU A 97 4.32 3.63 13.38
N GLU A 98 3.13 4.17 13.08
CA GLU A 98 1.90 3.39 12.99
C GLU A 98 1.84 2.50 11.75
N VAL A 99 2.47 2.93 10.64
CA VAL A 99 2.71 2.12 9.44
C VAL A 99 3.65 0.96 9.76
N LEU A 100 4.78 1.21 10.44
CA LEU A 100 5.75 0.17 10.83
C LEU A 100 5.14 -0.94 11.71
N LYS A 101 4.10 -0.63 12.49
CA LYS A 101 3.37 -1.61 13.31
C LYS A 101 2.46 -2.54 12.49
N ARG A 102 2.03 -2.13 11.30
CA ARG A 102 0.95 -2.80 10.52
C ARG A 102 1.37 -3.25 9.12
N TYR A 103 2.43 -2.69 8.58
CA TYR A 103 2.97 -2.99 7.26
C TYR A 103 4.37 -3.58 7.39
N LYS A 104 4.68 -4.52 6.50
CA LYS A 104 6.03 -5.02 6.31
C LYS A 104 6.83 -4.01 5.49
N VAL A 105 7.64 -3.21 6.17
CA VAL A 105 8.56 -2.26 5.54
C VAL A 105 9.89 -2.94 5.26
N LYS A 106 10.35 -2.94 4.00
CA LYS A 106 11.61 -3.60 3.61
C LYS A 106 12.84 -2.74 3.89
N ASN A 107 12.77 -1.45 3.58
CA ASN A 107 13.87 -0.52 3.73
C ASN A 107 13.37 0.79 4.34
N ILE A 108 14.22 1.43 5.13
CA ILE A 108 13.95 2.74 5.72
C ILE A 108 15.11 3.67 5.33
N LEU A 109 14.77 4.84 4.79
CA LEU A 109 15.70 5.94 4.55
C LEU A 109 15.30 7.11 5.46
N TRP A 110 16.27 7.63 6.20
CA TRP A 110 16.06 8.78 7.07
C TRP A 110 17.37 9.55 7.19
N THR A 111 17.29 10.80 7.62
CA THR A 111 18.43 11.72 7.68
C THR A 111 19.46 11.36 8.77
N GLY A 112 19.12 10.47 9.70
CA GLY A 112 19.95 10.14 10.88
C GLY A 112 20.01 11.27 11.92
N ILE A 113 19.29 12.37 11.71
CA ILE A 113 19.21 13.47 12.68
C ILE A 113 18.36 13.01 13.86
N ILE A 114 18.95 13.08 15.05
CA ILE A 114 18.24 12.86 16.31
C ILE A 114 17.87 14.24 16.85
N ARG A 115 16.57 14.47 17.07
CA ARG A 115 16.09 15.65 17.79
C ARG A 115 15.64 15.24 19.19
N ASN A 116 16.14 15.97 20.18
CA ASN A 116 15.66 15.89 21.57
C ASN A 116 14.50 16.87 21.70
N THR A 117 13.31 16.45 21.29
CA THR A 117 12.04 17.16 21.46
C THR A 117 11.13 16.31 22.32
#